data_AF-A0A951S9K9-F1
#
_entry.id   AF-A0A951S9K9-F1
#
_cell.length_a   1.000
_cell.length_b   1.000
_cell.length_c   1.000
_cell.angle_alpha   90.00
_cell.angle_beta   90.00
_cell.angle_gamma   90.00
#
_symmetry.space_group_name_H-M   'P 1'
#
loop_
_entity.id
_entity.type
_entity.pdbx_description
1 polymer ?
#
loop_
_entity_poly.entity_id
_entity_poly.type
_entity_poly.pdbx_seq_one_letter_code
_entity_poly.pdbx_strand_id
1 'polypeptide(L)' 'MASFDIVNKIDLQKIDNAVNTSSKELINRYDLKDEDCTIELDKKAKTIKLCAKQDMAINSMVDI' A
#
# COMPACT_ATOMS: atom_id res chain seq x y z
N MET A 1 15.25 -37.44 12.22
CA MET A 1 14.36 -36.49 12.92
C MET A 1 14.07 -35.36 11.96
N ALA A 2 12.80 -35.03 11.75
CA ALA A 2 12.41 -33.91 10.90
C ALA A 2 12.18 -32.67 11.79
N SER A 3 12.79 -31.54 11.43
CA SER A 3 12.48 -30.22 11.97
C SER A 3 12.15 -29.27 10.81
N PHE A 4 11.43 -28.19 11.12
CA PHE A 4 11.14 -27.11 10.19
C PHE A 4 11.24 -25.78 10.94
N ASP A 5 11.46 -24.71 10.17
CA ASP A 5 11.59 -23.35 10.71
C ASP A 5 10.30 -22.56 10.58
N ILE A 6 9.98 -21.79 11.62
CA ILE A 6 8.93 -20.77 11.60
C ILE A 6 9.61 -19.45 11.22
N VAL A 7 9.24 -18.90 10.06
CA VAL A 7 9.83 -17.65 9.55
C VAL A 7 8.74 -16.65 9.18
N ASN A 8 8.99 -15.37 9.48
CA ASN A 8 8.20 -14.27 8.96
C ASN A 8 8.98 -13.61 7.82
N LYS A 9 8.65 -13.98 6.59
CA LYS A 9 9.25 -13.42 5.37
C LYS A 9 8.19 -12.68 4.57
N ILE A 10 8.49 -11.43 4.24
CA ILE A 10 7.67 -10.61 3.36
C ILE A 10 8.26 -10.68 1.96
N ASP A 11 7.41 -11.00 0.98
CA ASP A 11 7.77 -11.01 -0.44
C ASP A 11 7.60 -9.60 -1.02
N LEU A 12 8.74 -8.94 -1.27
CA LEU A 12 8.78 -7.58 -1.82
C LEU A 12 8.13 -7.46 -3.19
N GLN A 13 8.13 -8.52 -4.00
CA GLN A 13 7.52 -8.51 -5.33
C GLN A 13 5.99 -8.56 -5.22
N LYS A 14 5.46 -9.31 -4.24
CA LYS A 14 4.02 -9.28 -3.92
C LYS A 14 3.59 -7.94 -3.35
N ILE A 15 4.39 -7.32 -2.48
CA ILE A 15 4.13 -5.97 -1.96
C ILE A 15 4.07 -4.95 -3.11
N ASP A 16 5.02 -5.01 -4.05
CA ASP A 16 5.04 -4.11 -5.21
C ASP A 16 3.79 -4.26 -6.09
N ASN A 17 3.38 -5.52 -6.35
CA ASN A 17 2.15 -5.79 -7.08
C ASN A 17 0.91 -5.29 -6.32
N ALA A 18 0.85 -5.47 -5.00
CA ALA A 18 -0.24 -4.98 -4.17
C ALA A 18 -0.35 -3.45 -4.23
N VAL A 19 0.77 -2.74 -4.04
CA VAL A 19 0.81 -1.27 -4.13
C VAL A 19 0.38 -0.77 -5.51
N ASN A 20 0.80 -1.44 -6.59
CA ASN A 20 0.36 -1.10 -7.94
C ASN A 20 -1.15 -1.31 -8.14
N THR A 21 -1.75 -2.31 -7.50
CA THR A 21 -3.20 -2.52 -7.52
C THR A 21 -3.92 -1.44 -6.72
N SER A 22 -3.49 -1.16 -5.48
CA SER A 22 -4.07 -0.09 -4.66
C SER A 22 -3.98 1.27 -5.34
N SER A 23 -2.86 1.59 -6.01
CA SER A 23 -2.71 2.81 -6.81
C SER A 23 -3.69 2.90 -7.99
N LYS A 24 -4.04 1.77 -8.62
CA LYS A 24 -5.06 1.74 -9.68
C LYS A 24 -6.46 1.91 -9.10
N GLU A 25 -6.76 1.27 -7.97
CA GLU A 25 -8.05 1.45 -7.29
C GLU A 25 -8.25 2.89 -6.82
N LEU A 26 -7.18 3.53 -6.33
CA LEU A 26 -7.18 4.94 -5.95
C LEU A 26 -7.63 5.86 -7.11
N ILE A 27 -7.12 5.63 -8.32
CA ILE A 27 -7.49 6.42 -9.50
C ILE A 27 -8.95 6.19 -9.91
N ASN A 28 -9.47 4.98 -9.68
CA ASN A 28 -10.83 4.60 -10.03
C ASN A 28 -11.86 5.07 -8.98
N ARG A 29 -11.42 5.40 -7.76
CA ARG A 29 -12.28 5.94 -6.70
C ARG A 29 -12.60 7.42 -6.94
N TYR A 30 -13.86 7.68 -7.24
CA TYR A 30 -14.34 9.03 -7.58
C TYR A 30 -14.23 10.01 -6.41
N ASP A 31 -14.35 9.51 -5.19
CA ASP A 31 -14.28 10.27 -3.95
C ASP A 31 -12.86 10.70 -3.57
N LEU A 32 -11.83 9.99 -4.03
CA LEU A 32 -10.41 10.29 -3.77
C LEU A 32 -9.74 11.10 -4.89
N LYS A 33 -10.46 11.30 -6.00
CA LYS A 33 -9.93 11.86 -7.25
C LYS A 33 -9.54 13.34 -7.14
N ASP A 34 -10.23 14.11 -6.30
CA ASP A 34 -9.99 15.55 -6.10
C ASP A 34 -9.09 15.87 -4.90
N GLU A 35 -8.67 14.83 -4.15
CA GLU A 35 -7.94 14.99 -2.87
C GLU A 35 -6.41 14.95 -2.98
N ASP A 36 -5.86 14.92 -4.21
CA ASP A 36 -4.42 14.78 -4.49
C ASP A 36 -3.79 13.62 -3.69
N CYS A 37 -4.39 12.43 -3.81
CA CYS A 37 -3.95 11.24 -3.09
C CYS A 37 -2.75 10.57 -3.80
N THR A 38 -1.70 10.20 -3.05
CA THR A 38 -0.53 9.49 -3.58
C THR A 38 -0.10 8.33 -2.68
N ILE A 39 0.26 7.20 -3.28
CA ILE A 39 0.81 6.01 -2.62
C ILE A 39 2.24 5.78 -3.13
N GLU A 40 3.22 5.78 -2.23
CA GLU A 40 4.62 5.54 -2.56
C GLU A 40 5.19 4.37 -1.76
N LEU A 41 5.81 3.41 -2.46
CA LEU A 41 6.54 2.31 -1.82
C LEU A 41 8.04 2.61 -1.78
N ASP A 42 8.58 2.85 -0.59
CA ASP A 42 10.01 2.92 -0.38
C ASP A 42 10.58 1.50 -0.15
N LYS A 43 11.13 0.92 -1.22
CA LYS A 43 11.73 -0.43 -1.19
C LYS A 43 12.98 -0.52 -0.32
N LYS A 44 13.69 0.60 -0.09
CA LYS A 44 14.90 0.64 0.75
C LYS A 44 14.54 0.72 2.23
N ALA A 45 13.62 1.60 2.58
CA ALA A 45 13.13 1.77 3.95
C ALA A 45 12.10 0.71 4.36
N LYS A 46 11.53 -0.04 3.40
CA LYS A 46 10.43 -1.00 3.58
C LYS A 46 9.19 -0.33 4.19
N THR A 47 8.90 0.88 3.76
CA THR A 47 7.77 1.68 4.24
C THR A 47 6.88 2.09 3.07
N ILE A 48 5.56 2.14 3.31
CA ILE A 48 4.59 2.70 2.38
C ILE A 48 4.21 4.08 2.90
N LYS A 49 4.29 5.10 2.04
CA LYS A 49 3.84 6.45 2.35
C LYS A 49 2.53 6.73 1.64
N LEU A 50 1.57 7.23 2.40
CA LEU A 50 0.28 7.70 1.91
C LEU A 50 0.24 9.21 2.14
N CYS A 51 -0.08 9.97 1.10
CA CYS A 51 -0.36 11.40 1.24
C CYS A 51 -1.74 11.68 0.67
N ALA A 52 -2.51 12.51 1.36
CA ALA A 52 -3.78 13.05 0.89
C ALA A 52 -4.05 14.39 1.58
N LYS A 53 -4.96 15.20 1.03
CA LYS A 53 -5.33 16.51 1.60
C LYS A 53 -6.14 16.43 2.88
N GLN A 54 -6.87 15.35 3.12
CA GLN A 54 -7.78 15.21 4.26
C GLN A 54 -7.53 13.90 5.02
N ASP A 55 -7.76 13.91 6.33
CA ASP A 55 -7.59 12.71 7.17
C ASP A 55 -8.60 11.60 6.81
N MET A 56 -9.81 11.97 6.38
CA MET A 56 -10.82 10.99 5.91
C MET A 56 -10.37 10.25 4.65
N ALA A 57 -9.63 10.94 3.77
CA ALA A 57 -9.00 10.36 2.59
C ALA A 57 -7.96 9.31 2.98
N ILE A 58 -7.11 9.62 3.97
CA ILE A 58 -6.07 8.71 4.45
C ILE A 58 -6.69 7.43 5.00
N ASN A 59 -7.73 7.52 5.82
CA ASN A 59 -8.43 6.34 6.32
C ASN A 59 -9.01 5.52 5.17
N SER A 60 -9.61 6.19 4.19
CA SER A 60 -10.14 5.52 3.00
C SER A 60 -9.05 4.84 2.15
N MET A 61 -7.83 5.37 2.13
CA MET A 61 -6.67 4.79 1.44
C MET A 61 -6.06 3.62 2.19
N VAL A 62 -6.15 3.59 3.52
CA VAL A 62 -5.68 2.47 4.35
C VAL A 62 -6.56 1.23 4.15
N ASP A 63 -7.84 1.43 3.84
CA ASP A 63 -8.80 0.36 3.60
C ASP A 63 -8.73 -0.25 2.18
N ILE A 64 -7.95 0.36 1.26
CA ILE A 64 -7.71 -0.11 -0.12
C ILE A 64 -6.56 -1.11 -0.16
#